data_AF-A0AAV0LC07-F1
#
_entry.id   AF-A0AAV0LC07-F1
#
_cell.length_a   1.000
_cell.length_b   1.000
_cell.length_c   1.000
_cell.angle_alpha   90.00
_cell.angle_beta   90.00
_cell.angle_gamma   90.00
#
_symmetry.space_group_name_H-M   'P 1'
#
loop_
_entity.id
_entity.type
_entity.pdbx_description
1 polymer ?
#
loop_
_entity_poly.entity_id
_entity_poly.type
_entity_poly.pdbx_seq_one_letter_code
_entity_poly.pdbx_strand_id
1 'polypeptide(L)'
;MTFTTHFSHCSTSCNDNSKLFSSSSRSSPAIHYRFSGSRRLCRYRINSANGNPLKALPSLPISESAADYDYDDNVETGDSHSTLSITVVGASGDLAKKKIFPALFALYYEDWLPQNFRVFGYARTKMTDEELRNMISRTLTCRVDKREDCEQKMNNFLGRCFYQAGQYSSEEHFAELDTKLKEKEGGKSSNRLFYLSIPPNIFVDVVRCASLRASSATGWTRVIVEKPFGRDSESSAELTKCLKQYLTEEQIFRIDHYLGKELVENLSVLRFSNRVFEPLWSRDYIRNVQLIFSEDFGTEGRGGYFDNYGIIRDIMQNHLLQILTLFAMETPVSLDAEDIRNEKVKVLRSMKTLQLEDVTLGQYKGFSKGGKLYPGYTDDPTVPKDSITPTFAAAALFINNARWDGVPFLMKAGKALHTKRVV
;
A
#
# COMPACT_ATOMS: atom_id res chain seq x y z
N MET A 1 -9.63 26.70 -27.70
CA MET A 1 -10.12 28.07 -27.40
C MET A 1 -9.09 28.74 -26.52
N THR A 2 -8.39 29.69 -27.12
CA THR A 2 -7.30 30.49 -26.54
C THR A 2 -7.90 31.52 -25.59
N PHE A 3 -7.41 31.60 -24.35
CA PHE A 3 -7.73 32.70 -23.46
C PHE A 3 -6.50 33.58 -23.28
N THR A 4 -6.59 34.76 -23.90
CA THR A 4 -5.71 35.91 -23.73
C THR A 4 -6.33 36.80 -22.67
N THR A 5 -5.58 37.22 -21.66
CA THR A 5 -5.99 38.30 -20.76
C THR A 5 -4.87 39.32 -20.58
N HIS A 6 -5.21 40.56 -20.92
CA HIS A 6 -4.39 41.75 -20.82
C HIS A 6 -4.06 42.11 -19.37
N PHE A 7 -2.79 42.42 -19.09
CA PHE A 7 -2.34 43.06 -17.87
C PHE A 7 -2.45 44.59 -17.99
N SER A 8 -3.12 45.21 -17.03
CA SER A 8 -3.02 46.65 -16.75
C SER A 8 -1.96 46.89 -15.68
N HIS A 9 -0.99 47.75 -15.97
CA HIS A 9 0.03 48.21 -15.03
C HIS A 9 -0.58 49.05 -13.91
N CYS A 10 -0.18 48.77 -12.67
CA CYS A 10 -0.16 49.76 -11.61
C CYS A 10 1.14 49.61 -10.82
N SER A 11 1.94 50.66 -10.86
CA SER A 11 3.28 50.80 -10.29
C SER A 11 3.20 51.51 -8.94
N THR A 12 3.80 50.94 -7.88
CA THR A 12 4.29 51.75 -6.75
C THR A 12 5.37 51.04 -5.92
N SER A 13 6.57 51.63 -6.00
CA SER A 13 7.56 51.93 -4.93
C SER A 13 7.95 50.91 -3.87
N CYS A 14 9.24 50.56 -3.90
CA CYS A 14 10.06 50.12 -2.78
C CYS A 14 10.00 51.08 -1.57
N ASN A 15 10.21 50.53 -0.38
CA ASN A 15 11.07 51.17 0.62
C ASN A 15 11.68 50.12 1.57
N ASP A 16 13.00 50.18 1.69
CA ASP A 16 13.82 49.46 2.65
C ASP A 16 13.51 49.89 4.10
N ASN A 17 13.63 48.95 5.04
CA ASN A 17 14.43 49.26 6.23
C ASN A 17 14.91 48.01 6.99
N SER A 18 16.13 48.17 7.46
CA SER A 18 17.05 47.16 7.94
C SER A 18 17.03 46.96 9.47
N LYS A 19 17.70 45.85 9.89
CA LYS A 19 18.59 45.70 11.06
C LYS A 19 18.09 45.06 12.38
N LEU A 20 18.87 44.01 12.74
CA LEU A 20 19.50 43.68 14.04
C LEU A 20 18.61 43.12 15.17
N PHE A 21 18.90 41.88 15.61
CA PHE A 21 19.72 41.63 16.81
C PHE A 21 20.09 40.14 16.96
N SER A 22 21.32 39.91 17.39
CA SER A 22 21.99 38.63 17.60
C SER A 22 22.00 38.21 19.08
N SER A 23 22.25 36.91 19.28
CA SER A 23 22.90 36.26 20.44
C SER A 23 22.09 36.09 21.74
N SER A 24 21.95 34.84 22.20
CA SER A 24 22.82 34.32 23.26
C SER A 24 22.56 32.84 23.53
N SER A 25 23.66 32.11 23.68
CA SER A 25 23.81 30.73 24.10
C SER A 25 23.43 30.52 25.58
N ARG A 26 22.92 29.32 25.91
CA ARG A 26 23.15 28.67 27.21
C ARG A 26 22.87 27.17 27.14
N SER A 27 23.92 26.41 27.43
CA SER A 27 24.02 24.96 27.58
C SER A 27 23.75 24.51 29.03
N SER A 28 23.14 23.32 29.20
CA SER A 28 23.31 22.32 30.29
C SER A 28 22.02 21.47 30.46
N PRO A 29 22.06 20.28 31.08
CA PRO A 29 22.94 19.12 30.86
C PRO A 29 22.13 17.82 30.58
N ALA A 30 22.80 16.79 30.09
CA ALA A 30 22.23 15.48 29.82
C ALA A 30 21.79 14.75 31.10
N ILE A 31 20.55 14.24 31.11
CA ILE A 31 20.01 13.36 32.14
C ILE A 31 20.11 11.91 31.63
N HIS A 32 20.97 11.12 32.28
CA HIS A 32 21.01 9.66 32.12
C HIS A 32 19.79 9.02 32.78
N TYR A 33 18.87 8.48 31.99
CA TYR A 33 17.83 7.58 32.48
C TYR A 33 18.33 6.13 32.44
N ARG A 34 18.52 5.52 33.62
CA ARG A 34 18.57 4.05 33.79
C ARG A 34 17.16 3.50 33.66
N PHE A 35 16.89 2.75 32.60
CA PHE A 35 15.68 1.92 32.53
C PHE A 35 16.00 0.50 33.00
N SER A 36 15.59 0.19 34.24
CA SER A 36 15.32 -1.18 34.68
C SER A 36 13.88 -1.52 34.32
N GLY A 37 13.65 -2.49 33.42
CA GLY A 37 12.29 -2.80 32.96
C GLY A 37 12.19 -4.13 32.22
N SER A 38 11.96 -5.19 33.01
CA SER A 38 11.26 -6.46 32.71
C SER A 38 10.96 -6.80 31.24
N ARG A 39 11.64 -7.82 30.70
CA ARG A 39 11.28 -8.48 29.43
C ARG A 39 9.96 -9.24 29.60
N ARG A 40 8.84 -8.66 29.17
CA ARG A 40 7.61 -9.42 28.92
C ARG A 40 7.72 -10.13 27.57
N LEU A 41 7.79 -11.46 27.60
CA LEU A 41 7.59 -12.30 26.43
C LEU A 41 6.17 -12.07 25.86
N CYS A 42 6.08 -11.77 24.56
CA CYS A 42 4.83 -11.84 23.82
C CYS A 42 4.37 -13.31 23.78
N ARG A 43 3.44 -13.68 24.65
CA ARG A 43 2.62 -14.88 24.53
C ARG A 43 1.16 -14.49 24.69
N TYR A 44 0.47 -14.28 23.57
CA TYR A 44 -1.00 -14.30 23.53
C TYR A 44 -1.45 -15.27 22.45
N ARG A 45 -2.41 -16.11 22.85
CA ARG A 45 -3.03 -17.18 22.06
C ARG A 45 -4.13 -16.58 21.19
N ILE A 46 -4.13 -16.93 19.91
CA ILE A 46 -5.38 -17.05 19.15
C ILE A 46 -6.04 -18.33 19.66
N ASN A 47 -7.22 -18.22 20.30
CA ASN A 47 -7.94 -19.37 20.83
C ASN A 47 -8.53 -20.21 19.69
N SER A 48 -8.08 -21.46 19.56
CA SER A 48 -8.88 -22.58 19.03
C SER A 48 -9.22 -23.50 20.21
N ALA A 49 -10.46 -23.99 20.22
CA ALA A 49 -10.99 -24.88 21.25
C ALA A 49 -10.15 -26.17 21.37
N ASN A 50 -10.01 -26.65 22.61
CA ASN A 50 -9.35 -27.90 23.07
C ASN A 50 -7.86 -27.75 23.44
N GLY A 51 -7.63 -27.50 24.74
CA GLY A 51 -6.32 -27.30 25.33
C GLY A 51 -5.62 -28.56 25.82
N ASN A 52 -4.28 -28.56 25.71
CA ASN A 52 -3.31 -29.07 26.69
C ASN A 52 -1.88 -28.58 26.34
N PRO A 53 -0.95 -28.34 27.31
CA PRO A 53 0.35 -27.71 27.07
C PRO A 53 1.54 -28.70 26.96
N LEU A 54 2.57 -28.33 26.18
CA LEU A 54 3.87 -29.02 26.09
C LEU A 54 5.05 -28.12 26.55
N LYS A 55 6.10 -28.77 27.10
CA LYS A 55 7.25 -28.21 27.85
C LYS A 55 8.34 -27.55 26.97
N ALA A 56 9.11 -26.65 27.57
CA ALA A 56 10.17 -25.83 26.95
C ALA A 56 11.57 -26.48 26.95
N LEU A 57 12.41 -26.09 25.98
CA LEU A 57 13.86 -26.33 25.91
C LEU A 57 14.62 -25.00 25.68
N PRO A 58 15.93 -24.92 26.01
CA PRO A 58 16.63 -23.65 26.27
C PRO A 58 17.38 -23.05 25.05
N SER A 59 17.60 -21.74 25.14
CA SER A 59 18.22 -20.84 24.16
C SER A 59 19.76 -20.80 24.22
N LEU A 60 20.42 -20.62 23.07
CA LEU A 60 21.85 -20.30 22.94
C LEU A 60 22.09 -18.80 22.67
N PRO A 61 23.25 -18.22 23.05
CA PRO A 61 23.52 -16.78 22.95
C PRO A 61 24.14 -16.37 21.59
N ILE A 62 23.82 -15.14 21.15
CA ILE A 62 24.45 -14.47 20.00
C ILE A 62 25.31 -13.31 20.51
N SER A 63 26.54 -13.22 20.02
CA SER A 63 27.52 -12.15 20.28
C SER A 63 27.36 -10.97 19.31
N GLU A 64 27.50 -9.74 19.81
CA GLU A 64 27.54 -8.51 19.02
C GLU A 64 28.95 -8.23 18.46
N SER A 65 29.05 -7.83 17.19
CA SER A 65 30.15 -7.01 16.69
C SER A 65 29.64 -5.99 15.68
N ALA A 66 29.95 -4.72 15.92
CA ALA A 66 29.66 -3.59 15.06
C ALA A 66 30.56 -3.61 13.82
N ALA A 67 29.99 -3.29 12.65
CA ALA A 67 30.72 -2.94 11.45
C ALA A 67 30.03 -1.73 10.80
N ASP A 68 30.83 -0.71 10.51
CA ASP A 68 30.47 0.51 9.79
C ASP A 68 29.96 0.19 8.38
N TYR A 69 28.93 0.90 7.92
CA TYR A 69 28.42 0.82 6.56
C TYR A 69 28.64 2.16 5.85
N ASP A 70 29.51 2.15 4.84
CA ASP A 70 29.60 3.18 3.80
C ASP A 70 28.36 3.11 2.89
N TYR A 71 27.80 4.28 2.57
CA TYR A 71 26.61 4.46 1.74
C TYR A 71 27.04 4.72 0.30
N ASP A 72 26.77 3.77 -0.61
CA ASP A 72 27.03 3.92 -2.04
C ASP A 72 25.72 4.21 -2.79
N ASP A 73 25.58 5.44 -3.26
CA ASP A 73 24.47 5.94 -4.07
C ASP A 73 24.71 5.57 -5.53
N ASN A 74 24.28 4.36 -5.92
CA ASN A 74 24.19 3.98 -7.33
C ASN A 74 22.80 3.44 -7.63
N VAL A 75 22.05 4.22 -8.41
CA VAL A 75 20.88 3.74 -9.15
C VAL A 75 21.39 2.68 -10.14
N GLU A 76 21.35 1.42 -9.71
CA GLU A 76 21.75 0.28 -10.54
C GLU A 76 20.87 0.20 -11.79
N THR A 77 21.37 0.73 -12.90
CA THR A 77 21.08 0.20 -14.22
C THR A 77 21.36 -1.29 -14.19
N GLY A 78 20.31 -2.11 -14.28
CA GLY A 78 20.31 -3.52 -13.92
C GLY A 78 21.59 -4.28 -14.27
N ASP A 79 22.23 -4.82 -13.24
CA ASP A 79 23.31 -5.79 -13.39
C ASP A 79 22.81 -6.94 -14.29
N SER A 80 23.38 -7.04 -15.49
CA SER A 80 23.01 -8.04 -16.50
C SER A 80 23.19 -9.49 -16.00
N HIS A 81 23.85 -9.65 -14.85
CA HIS A 81 24.13 -10.91 -14.21
C HIS A 81 23.09 -11.37 -13.17
N SER A 82 22.16 -10.52 -12.72
CA SER A 82 21.16 -10.90 -11.71
C SER A 82 19.85 -11.43 -12.31
N THR A 83 19.19 -12.36 -11.62
CA THR A 83 17.86 -12.89 -11.96
C THR A 83 16.80 -12.35 -11.01
N LEU A 84 15.66 -11.87 -11.53
CA LEU A 84 14.51 -11.49 -10.72
C LEU A 84 13.49 -12.65 -10.62
N SER A 85 13.30 -13.17 -9.42
CA SER A 85 12.28 -14.19 -9.13
C SER A 85 11.07 -13.54 -8.44
N ILE A 86 9.91 -13.59 -9.09
CA ILE A 86 8.66 -13.01 -8.58
C ILE A 86 7.72 -14.13 -8.14
N THR A 87 7.48 -14.28 -6.85
CA THR A 87 6.56 -15.27 -6.29
C THR A 87 5.22 -14.64 -5.97
N VAL A 88 4.17 -15.03 -6.69
CA VAL A 88 2.77 -14.66 -6.41
C VAL A 88 2.17 -15.69 -5.45
N VAL A 89 2.18 -15.36 -4.16
CA VAL A 89 1.54 -16.17 -3.12
C VAL A 89 0.04 -15.96 -3.17
N GLY A 90 -0.75 -17.04 -3.19
CA GLY A 90 -2.18 -17.00 -3.47
C GLY A 90 -2.50 -16.97 -4.97
N ALA A 91 -1.63 -17.54 -5.82
CA ALA A 91 -1.77 -17.50 -7.28
C ALA A 91 -3.09 -18.09 -7.84
N SER A 92 -3.76 -18.97 -7.09
CA SER A 92 -5.07 -19.50 -7.48
C SER A 92 -6.25 -18.55 -7.20
N GLY A 93 -5.99 -17.41 -6.54
CA GLY A 93 -6.99 -16.41 -6.15
C GLY A 93 -7.38 -15.44 -7.26
N ASP A 94 -8.46 -14.71 -7.02
CA ASP A 94 -9.07 -13.79 -8.00
C ASP A 94 -8.19 -12.58 -8.32
N LEU A 95 -7.55 -11.97 -7.32
CA LEU A 95 -6.67 -10.83 -7.49
C LEU A 95 -5.45 -11.19 -8.36
N ALA A 96 -4.85 -12.35 -8.10
CA ALA A 96 -3.73 -12.85 -8.90
C ALA A 96 -4.10 -12.98 -10.38
N LYS A 97 -5.20 -13.67 -10.70
CA LYS A 97 -5.64 -13.90 -12.09
C LYS A 97 -6.06 -12.63 -12.81
N LYS A 98 -6.81 -11.75 -12.14
CA LYS A 98 -7.44 -10.58 -12.77
C LYS A 98 -6.55 -9.35 -12.80
N LYS A 99 -5.52 -9.27 -11.94
CA LYS A 99 -4.68 -8.07 -11.78
C LYS A 99 -3.18 -8.35 -11.82
N ILE A 100 -2.67 -9.26 -10.98
CA ILE A 100 -1.22 -9.41 -10.79
C ILE A 100 -0.55 -10.00 -12.04
N PHE A 101 -1.00 -11.17 -12.51
CA PHE A 101 -0.42 -11.76 -13.73
C PHE A 101 -0.60 -10.87 -14.96
N PRO A 102 -1.79 -10.26 -15.21
CA PRO A 102 -1.94 -9.26 -16.26
C PRO A 102 -1.00 -8.06 -16.15
N ALA A 103 -0.74 -7.55 -14.94
CA ALA A 103 0.18 -6.43 -14.73
C ALA A 103 1.64 -6.84 -14.99
N LEU A 104 2.07 -8.02 -14.53
CA LEU A 104 3.39 -8.57 -14.84
C LEU A 104 3.58 -8.79 -16.34
N PHE A 105 2.55 -9.28 -17.03
CA PHE A 105 2.58 -9.42 -18.48
C PHE A 105 2.66 -8.06 -19.18
N ALA A 106 1.93 -7.04 -18.71
CA ALA A 106 2.03 -5.69 -19.27
C ALA A 106 3.44 -5.10 -19.11
N LEU A 107 4.07 -5.27 -17.94
CA LEU A 107 5.46 -4.87 -17.71
C LEU A 107 6.43 -5.61 -18.63
N TYR A 108 6.22 -6.92 -18.84
CA TYR A 108 7.01 -7.69 -19.79
C TYR A 108 6.79 -7.24 -21.24
N TYR A 109 5.54 -6.96 -21.61
CA TYR A 109 5.14 -6.60 -22.97
C TYR A 109 5.78 -5.27 -23.40
N GLU A 110 5.89 -4.32 -22.47
CA GLU A 110 6.54 -3.03 -22.63
C GLU A 110 8.04 -3.05 -22.27
N ASP A 111 8.63 -4.23 -22.08
CA ASP A 111 10.06 -4.43 -21.84
C ASP A 111 10.61 -3.72 -20.56
N TRP A 112 9.75 -3.54 -19.53
CA TRP A 112 10.10 -2.98 -18.21
C TRP A 112 10.59 -4.02 -17.20
N LEU A 113 10.41 -5.32 -17.48
CA LEU A 113 11.00 -6.38 -16.66
C LEU A 113 12.45 -6.64 -17.09
N PRO A 114 13.37 -6.94 -16.14
CA PRO A 114 14.73 -7.35 -16.48
C PRO A 114 14.74 -8.54 -17.44
N GLN A 115 15.77 -8.65 -18.29
CA GLN A 115 15.88 -9.73 -19.27
C GLN A 115 15.81 -11.13 -18.61
N ASN A 116 16.45 -11.27 -17.44
CA ASN A 116 16.48 -12.48 -16.63
C ASN A 116 15.44 -12.38 -15.51
N PHE A 117 14.20 -12.78 -15.78
CA PHE A 117 13.17 -12.90 -14.75
C PHE A 117 12.40 -14.23 -14.84
N ARG A 118 11.80 -14.61 -13.71
CA ARG A 118 10.99 -15.82 -13.53
C ARG A 118 9.79 -15.49 -12.65
N VAL A 119 8.64 -16.09 -12.94
CA VAL A 119 7.41 -15.90 -12.15
C VAL A 119 6.97 -17.24 -11.56
N PHE A 120 6.67 -17.26 -10.27
CA PHE A 120 6.26 -18.45 -9.54
C PHE A 120 4.89 -18.23 -8.92
N GLY A 121 3.90 -19.05 -9.26
CA GLY A 121 2.67 -19.13 -8.49
C GLY A 121 2.86 -20.04 -7.28
N TYR A 122 2.39 -19.62 -6.11
CA TYR A 122 2.39 -20.46 -4.90
C TYR A 122 1.00 -20.47 -4.25
N ALA A 123 0.38 -21.63 -4.10
CA ALA A 123 -0.87 -21.78 -3.34
C ALA A 123 -1.12 -23.23 -2.88
N ARG A 124 -2.12 -23.42 -2.02
CA ARG A 124 -2.52 -24.75 -1.52
C ARG A 124 -3.09 -25.68 -2.61
N THR A 125 -3.70 -25.10 -3.64
CA THR A 125 -4.27 -25.85 -4.75
C THR A 125 -3.17 -26.59 -5.48
N LYS A 126 -3.30 -27.91 -5.66
CA LYS A 126 -2.35 -28.66 -6.49
C LYS A 126 -2.63 -28.32 -7.96
N MET A 127 -1.62 -27.77 -8.63
CA MET A 127 -1.65 -27.47 -10.07
C MET A 127 -0.28 -27.77 -10.68
N THR A 128 -0.23 -28.10 -11.97
CA THR A 128 1.03 -28.16 -12.73
C THR A 128 1.41 -26.78 -13.27
N ASP A 129 2.63 -26.66 -13.81
CA ASP A 129 3.08 -25.45 -14.50
C ASP A 129 2.17 -25.16 -15.73
N GLU A 130 1.76 -26.18 -16.47
CA GLU A 130 0.84 -26.08 -17.61
C GLU A 130 -0.56 -25.62 -17.19
N GLU A 131 -1.09 -26.15 -16.09
CA GLU A 131 -2.39 -25.73 -15.56
C GLU A 131 -2.38 -24.26 -15.12
N LEU A 132 -1.29 -23.81 -14.48
CA LEU A 132 -1.10 -22.39 -14.17
C LEU A 132 -1.09 -21.55 -15.45
N ARG A 133 -0.29 -21.94 -16.46
CA ARG A 133 -0.18 -21.22 -17.75
C ARG A 133 -1.53 -21.11 -18.45
N ASN A 134 -2.28 -22.21 -18.51
CA ASN A 134 -3.63 -22.25 -19.09
C ASN A 134 -4.64 -21.39 -18.33
N MET A 135 -4.49 -21.29 -17.01
CA MET A 135 -5.34 -20.45 -16.18
C MET A 135 -5.05 -18.96 -16.41
N ILE A 136 -3.78 -18.56 -16.44
CA ILE A 136 -3.41 -17.15 -16.58
C ILE A 136 -3.56 -16.67 -18.02
N SER A 137 -3.28 -17.49 -19.04
CA SER A 137 -3.38 -17.08 -20.46
C SER A 137 -4.73 -16.50 -20.84
N ARG A 138 -5.81 -16.97 -20.20
CA ARG A 138 -7.19 -16.50 -20.39
C ARG A 138 -7.43 -15.05 -19.94
N THR A 139 -6.57 -14.51 -19.08
CA THR A 139 -6.71 -13.14 -18.55
C THR A 139 -5.67 -12.17 -19.08
N LEU A 140 -4.63 -12.67 -19.77
CA LEU A 140 -3.60 -11.84 -20.37
C LEU A 140 -4.10 -11.24 -21.68
N THR A 141 -3.82 -9.94 -21.89
CA THR A 141 -4.32 -9.20 -23.05
C THR A 141 -3.24 -8.24 -23.55
N CYS A 142 -3.01 -8.20 -24.85
CA CYS A 142 -2.12 -7.22 -25.51
C CYS A 142 -2.84 -5.89 -25.73
N ARG A 143 -3.22 -5.22 -24.63
CA ARG A 143 -4.05 -4.00 -24.67
C ARG A 143 -3.32 -2.74 -25.15
N VAL A 144 -2.00 -2.73 -25.10
CA VAL A 144 -1.22 -1.48 -25.23
C VAL A 144 -0.82 -1.18 -26.66
N ASP A 145 -0.57 -2.19 -27.49
CA ASP A 145 -0.42 -2.07 -28.94
C ASP A 145 -0.81 -3.40 -29.59
N LYS A 146 -1.49 -3.39 -30.74
CA LYS A 146 -1.61 -4.59 -31.57
C LYS A 146 -0.30 -4.81 -32.34
N ARG A 147 0.83 -4.98 -31.64
CA ARG A 147 2.07 -5.38 -32.30
C ARG A 147 1.87 -6.78 -32.87
N GLU A 148 2.39 -7.03 -34.07
CA GLU A 148 2.24 -8.29 -34.81
C GLU A 148 2.75 -9.51 -34.02
N ASP A 149 3.53 -9.32 -32.95
CA ASP A 149 4.20 -10.35 -32.14
C ASP A 149 3.52 -10.69 -30.79
N CYS A 150 2.26 -10.29 -30.58
CA CYS A 150 1.56 -10.47 -29.30
C CYS A 150 1.55 -11.93 -28.80
N GLU A 151 1.24 -12.89 -29.67
CA GLU A 151 1.14 -14.30 -29.31
C GLU A 151 2.49 -14.89 -28.91
N GLN A 152 3.56 -14.52 -29.63
CA GLN A 152 4.92 -14.96 -29.31
C GLN A 152 5.39 -14.34 -27.98
N LYS A 153 5.18 -13.04 -27.75
CA LYS A 153 5.47 -12.41 -26.44
C LYS A 153 4.69 -13.11 -25.32
N MET A 154 3.42 -13.44 -25.54
CA MET A 154 2.60 -14.19 -24.60
C MET A 154 3.22 -15.55 -24.27
N ASN A 155 3.53 -16.34 -25.28
CA ASN A 155 4.11 -17.68 -25.11
C ASN A 155 5.48 -17.62 -24.40
N ASN A 156 6.30 -16.63 -24.74
CA ASN A 156 7.58 -16.40 -24.09
C ASN A 156 7.44 -16.01 -22.61
N PHE A 157 6.42 -15.21 -22.27
CA PHE A 157 6.10 -14.88 -20.87
C PHE A 157 5.62 -16.13 -20.12
N LEU A 158 4.67 -16.88 -20.68
CA LEU A 158 4.12 -18.09 -20.07
C LEU A 158 5.20 -19.15 -19.84
N GLY A 159 6.18 -19.28 -20.74
CA GLY A 159 7.34 -20.15 -20.58
C GLY A 159 8.24 -19.81 -19.38
N ARG A 160 8.11 -18.59 -18.82
CA ARG A 160 8.80 -18.13 -17.61
C ARG A 160 7.95 -18.26 -16.34
N CYS A 161 6.72 -18.75 -16.47
CA CYS A 161 5.82 -18.99 -15.35
C CYS A 161 5.91 -20.45 -14.88
N PHE A 162 6.06 -20.62 -13.58
CA PHE A 162 6.14 -21.91 -12.87
C PHE A 162 5.21 -21.90 -11.67
N TYR A 163 4.89 -23.07 -11.12
CA TYR A 163 3.98 -23.23 -10.00
C TYR A 163 4.54 -24.16 -8.92
N GLN A 164 4.34 -23.80 -7.65
CA GLN A 164 4.63 -24.67 -6.52
C GLN A 164 3.38 -24.77 -5.63
N ALA A 165 2.92 -26.00 -5.40
CA ALA A 165 1.87 -26.24 -4.43
C ALA A 165 2.47 -26.30 -3.02
N GLY A 166 1.79 -25.71 -2.03
CA GLY A 166 2.28 -25.74 -0.66
C GLY A 166 1.36 -25.07 0.36
N GLN A 167 1.57 -25.41 1.63
CA GLN A 167 0.88 -24.78 2.76
C GLN A 167 1.57 -23.47 3.15
N TYR A 168 0.79 -22.46 3.50
CA TYR A 168 1.29 -21.11 3.78
C TYR A 168 2.10 -21.00 5.08
N SER A 169 1.89 -21.91 6.03
CA SER A 169 2.56 -21.92 7.35
C SER A 169 3.64 -23.00 7.49
N SER A 170 3.94 -23.75 6.42
CA SER A 170 4.92 -24.85 6.44
C SER A 170 6.28 -24.37 5.95
N GLU A 171 7.29 -24.39 6.81
CA GLU A 171 8.68 -24.12 6.42
C GLU A 171 9.22 -25.14 5.42
N GLU A 172 8.79 -26.41 5.50
CA GLU A 172 9.20 -27.46 4.58
C GLU A 172 8.74 -27.16 3.15
N HIS A 173 7.49 -26.77 2.96
CA HIS A 173 6.98 -26.39 1.64
C HIS A 173 7.64 -25.11 1.09
N PHE A 174 8.10 -24.20 1.97
CA PHE A 174 8.89 -23.03 1.54
C PHE A 174 10.34 -23.41 1.21
N ALA A 175 10.91 -24.45 1.82
CA ALA A 175 12.21 -24.99 1.43
C ALA A 175 12.13 -25.71 0.06
N GLU A 176 11.02 -26.38 -0.23
CA GLU A 176 10.73 -26.92 -1.56
C GLU A 176 10.61 -25.79 -2.60
N LEU A 177 9.90 -24.71 -2.26
CA LEU A 177 9.83 -23.50 -3.10
C LEU A 177 11.23 -22.92 -3.36
N ASP A 178 12.06 -22.76 -2.33
CA ASP A 178 13.44 -22.29 -2.48
C ASP A 178 14.28 -23.17 -3.40
N THR A 179 14.12 -24.49 -3.30
CA THR A 179 14.79 -25.44 -4.20
C THR A 179 14.38 -25.19 -5.65
N LYS A 180 13.08 -25.02 -5.92
CA LYS A 180 12.57 -24.70 -7.26
C LYS A 180 13.02 -23.32 -7.75
N LEU A 181 13.09 -22.33 -6.87
CA LEU A 181 13.63 -20.99 -7.17
C LEU A 181 15.08 -21.10 -7.63
N LYS A 182 15.94 -21.74 -6.82
CA LYS A 182 17.38 -21.93 -7.12
C LYS A 182 17.61 -22.67 -8.44
N GLU A 183 16.84 -23.71 -8.71
CA GLU A 183 16.91 -24.46 -9.96
C GLU A 183 16.68 -23.55 -11.18
N LYS A 184 15.67 -22.69 -11.13
CA LYS A 184 15.31 -21.79 -12.24
C LYS A 184 16.12 -20.50 -12.30
N GLU A 185 16.76 -20.11 -11.19
CA GLU A 185 17.72 -19.01 -11.09
C GLU A 185 19.08 -19.38 -11.71
N GLY A 186 19.42 -20.67 -11.78
CA GLY A 186 20.58 -21.17 -12.53
C GLY A 186 21.93 -20.71 -11.99
N GLY A 187 22.04 -20.53 -10.67
CA GLY A 187 23.28 -20.14 -9.99
C GLY A 187 23.68 -18.66 -10.13
N LYS A 188 22.84 -17.84 -10.76
CA LYS A 188 23.02 -16.38 -10.82
C LYS A 188 22.68 -15.73 -9.48
N SER A 189 23.22 -14.53 -9.24
CA SER A 189 22.71 -13.67 -8.15
C SER A 189 21.20 -13.46 -8.37
N SER A 190 20.39 -13.56 -7.31
CA SER A 190 18.94 -13.50 -7.46
C SER A 190 18.29 -12.48 -6.54
N ASN A 191 17.45 -11.63 -7.13
CA ASN A 191 16.57 -10.74 -6.39
C ASN A 191 15.20 -11.42 -6.28
N ARG A 192 14.61 -11.45 -5.08
CA ARG A 192 13.36 -12.18 -4.82
C ARG A 192 12.25 -11.25 -4.36
N LEU A 193 11.15 -11.24 -5.10
CA LEU A 193 9.96 -10.46 -4.80
C LEU A 193 8.79 -11.39 -4.46
N PHE A 194 8.25 -11.28 -3.25
CA PHE A 194 7.06 -12.03 -2.83
C PHE A 194 5.83 -11.12 -2.86
N TYR A 195 4.86 -11.40 -3.72
CA TYR A 195 3.56 -10.71 -3.74
C TYR A 195 2.53 -11.52 -2.96
N LEU A 196 2.03 -10.98 -1.86
CA LEU A 196 1.07 -11.66 -0.99
C LEU A 196 -0.38 -11.35 -1.39
N SER A 197 -0.90 -12.12 -2.35
CA SER A 197 -2.31 -12.08 -2.76
C SER A 197 -3.17 -13.05 -1.92
N ILE A 198 -3.08 -12.92 -0.60
CA ILE A 198 -3.72 -13.81 0.38
C ILE A 198 -4.47 -13.02 1.45
N PRO A 199 -5.38 -13.65 2.21
CA PRO A 199 -6.01 -13.03 3.36
C PRO A 199 -4.99 -12.58 4.45
N PRO A 200 -5.29 -11.49 5.18
CA PRO A 200 -4.34 -10.85 6.11
C PRO A 200 -3.94 -11.74 7.28
N ASN A 201 -4.81 -12.67 7.71
CA ASN A 201 -4.52 -13.60 8.80
C ASN A 201 -3.41 -14.60 8.48
N ILE A 202 -2.95 -14.66 7.22
CA ILE A 202 -1.92 -15.59 6.74
C ILE A 202 -0.59 -14.84 6.44
N PHE A 203 -0.60 -13.50 6.43
CA PHE A 203 0.59 -12.70 6.07
C PHE A 203 1.82 -13.04 6.91
N VAL A 204 1.66 -13.06 8.24
CA VAL A 204 2.79 -13.28 9.16
C VAL A 204 3.40 -14.66 8.98
N ASP A 205 2.57 -15.70 8.79
CA ASP A 205 3.05 -17.06 8.57
C ASP A 205 3.85 -17.18 7.27
N VAL A 206 3.35 -16.60 6.17
CA VAL A 206 4.06 -16.61 4.89
C VAL A 206 5.35 -15.81 4.97
N VAL A 207 5.34 -14.63 5.57
CA VAL A 207 6.54 -13.80 5.73
C VAL A 207 7.58 -14.51 6.57
N ARG A 208 7.17 -15.16 7.67
CA ARG A 208 8.05 -15.98 8.50
C ARG A 208 8.69 -17.11 7.69
N CYS A 209 7.88 -17.92 7.00
CA CYS A 209 8.39 -19.06 6.24
C CYS A 209 9.26 -18.62 5.06
N ALA A 210 8.85 -17.60 4.31
CA ALA A 210 9.63 -17.03 3.22
C ALA A 210 10.97 -16.46 3.72
N SER A 211 10.93 -15.67 4.80
CA SER A 211 12.14 -15.07 5.40
C SER A 211 13.16 -16.13 5.81
N LEU A 212 12.71 -17.20 6.49
CA LEU A 212 13.57 -18.25 7.02
C LEU A 212 14.08 -19.25 5.97
N ARG A 213 13.32 -19.50 4.90
CA ARG A 213 13.58 -20.63 3.99
C ARG A 213 13.76 -20.26 2.53
N ALA A 214 13.20 -19.14 2.08
CA ALA A 214 13.14 -18.76 0.67
C ALA A 214 13.62 -17.33 0.36
N SER A 215 14.22 -16.63 1.33
CA SER A 215 14.93 -15.38 1.09
C SER A 215 16.10 -15.59 0.15
N SER A 216 16.42 -14.57 -0.63
CA SER A 216 17.65 -14.58 -1.41
C SER A 216 18.87 -14.52 -0.50
N ALA A 217 19.89 -15.30 -0.83
CA ALA A 217 21.19 -15.28 -0.16
C ALA A 217 22.19 -14.32 -0.81
N THR A 218 21.94 -13.90 -2.05
CA THR A 218 22.90 -13.14 -2.89
C THR A 218 22.39 -11.78 -3.34
N GLY A 219 21.08 -11.58 -3.33
CA GLY A 219 20.42 -10.32 -3.69
C GLY A 219 19.39 -9.91 -2.65
N TRP A 220 18.58 -8.90 -2.97
CA TRP A 220 17.56 -8.43 -2.04
C TRP A 220 16.34 -9.35 -2.01
N THR A 221 15.62 -9.31 -0.90
CA THR A 221 14.27 -9.91 -0.77
C THR A 221 13.28 -8.83 -0.39
N ARG A 222 12.23 -8.63 -1.19
CA ARG A 222 11.15 -7.66 -0.93
C ARG A 222 9.81 -8.36 -0.91
N VAL A 223 8.88 -7.84 -0.12
CA VAL A 223 7.54 -8.39 0.08
C VAL A 223 6.50 -7.32 -0.17
N ILE A 224 5.60 -7.59 -1.10
CA ILE A 224 4.43 -6.76 -1.38
C ILE A 224 3.24 -7.33 -0.58
N VAL A 225 2.61 -6.48 0.22
CA VAL A 225 1.46 -6.84 1.08
C VAL A 225 0.24 -5.99 0.73
N GLU A 226 -0.92 -6.63 0.67
CA GLU A 226 -2.20 -6.01 0.33
C GLU A 226 -2.99 -5.58 1.57
N LYS A 227 -3.88 -4.61 1.41
CA LYS A 227 -4.84 -4.24 2.46
C LYS A 227 -5.80 -5.42 2.76
N PRO A 228 -6.30 -5.59 3.99
CA PRO A 228 -6.27 -4.64 5.11
C PRO A 228 -5.05 -4.80 6.05
N PHE A 229 -4.53 -3.67 6.54
CA PHE A 229 -3.40 -3.62 7.47
C PHE A 229 -3.86 -3.47 8.92
N GLY A 230 -4.67 -4.42 9.39
CA GLY A 230 -5.41 -4.31 10.65
C GLY A 230 -6.78 -3.66 10.48
N ARG A 231 -7.50 -3.47 11.59
CA ARG A 231 -8.84 -2.86 11.64
C ARG A 231 -8.88 -1.56 12.46
N ASP A 232 -7.82 -1.29 13.20
CA ASP A 232 -7.63 -0.15 14.09
C ASP A 232 -6.12 0.02 14.38
N SER A 233 -5.78 1.03 15.15
CA SER A 233 -4.39 1.35 15.51
C SER A 233 -3.68 0.19 16.23
N GLU A 234 -4.39 -0.53 17.11
CA GLU A 234 -3.79 -1.62 17.91
C GLU A 234 -3.46 -2.82 17.03
N SER A 235 -4.43 -3.34 16.28
CA SER A 235 -4.25 -4.48 15.37
C SER A 235 -3.27 -4.16 14.23
N SER A 236 -3.22 -2.90 13.76
CA SER A 236 -2.24 -2.47 12.76
C SER A 236 -0.81 -2.43 13.32
N ALA A 237 -0.65 -1.94 14.55
CA ALA A 237 0.64 -1.93 15.24
C ALA A 237 1.11 -3.36 15.54
N GLU A 238 0.22 -4.26 15.93
CA GLU A 238 0.53 -5.68 16.14
C GLU A 238 0.99 -6.35 14.83
N LEU A 239 0.25 -6.18 13.73
CA LEU A 239 0.66 -6.69 12.42
C LEU A 239 2.04 -6.17 12.03
N THR A 240 2.28 -4.87 12.20
CA THR A 240 3.58 -4.24 11.90
C THR A 240 4.69 -4.82 12.75
N LYS A 241 4.46 -5.00 14.06
CA LYS A 241 5.44 -5.60 14.98
C LYS A 241 5.78 -7.02 14.57
N CYS A 242 4.80 -7.82 14.15
CA CYS A 242 5.02 -9.18 13.70
C CYS A 242 5.80 -9.25 12.38
N LEU A 243 5.50 -8.39 11.41
CA LEU A 243 6.25 -8.32 10.15
C LEU A 243 7.71 -7.90 10.37
N LYS A 244 7.95 -6.94 11.28
CA LYS A 244 9.30 -6.44 11.64
C LYS A 244 10.20 -7.47 12.31
N GLN A 245 9.67 -8.62 12.74
CA GLN A 245 10.50 -9.72 13.24
C GLN A 245 11.29 -10.42 12.13
N TYR A 246 10.83 -10.31 10.88
CA TYR A 246 11.33 -11.09 9.74
C TYR A 246 11.78 -10.25 8.55
N LEU A 247 11.37 -8.97 8.51
CA LEU A 247 11.64 -8.04 7.42
C LEU A 247 12.03 -6.67 7.99
N THR A 248 12.99 -6.01 7.35
CA THR A 248 13.27 -4.59 7.55
C THR A 248 12.22 -3.73 6.83
N GLU A 249 12.12 -2.44 7.17
CA GLU A 249 11.09 -1.56 6.58
C GLU A 249 11.26 -1.41 5.06
N GLU A 250 12.50 -1.36 4.57
CA GLU A 250 12.85 -1.25 3.14
C GLU A 250 12.43 -2.48 2.32
N GLN A 251 12.19 -3.62 2.99
CA GLN A 251 11.74 -4.84 2.35
C GLN A 251 10.21 -4.90 2.24
N ILE A 252 9.46 -4.01 2.90
CA ILE A 252 8.00 -4.12 3.00
C ILE A 252 7.31 -3.07 2.11
N PHE A 253 6.63 -3.53 1.07
CA PHE A 253 5.87 -2.70 0.14
C PHE A 253 4.37 -2.87 0.42
N ARG A 254 3.79 -1.93 1.16
CA ARG A 254 2.35 -1.93 1.49
C ARG A 254 1.56 -1.28 0.36
N ILE A 255 0.68 -2.03 -0.28
CA ILE A 255 -0.09 -1.53 -1.42
C ILE A 255 -1.26 -0.67 -0.95
N ASP A 256 -1.23 0.58 -1.41
CA ASP A 256 -2.41 1.37 -1.67
C ASP A 256 -2.47 1.67 -3.17
N HIS A 257 -3.33 0.95 -3.89
CA HIS A 257 -3.38 1.02 -5.35
C HIS A 257 -3.86 2.38 -5.90
N TYR A 258 -4.35 3.30 -5.06
CA TYR A 258 -4.66 4.67 -5.51
C TYR A 258 -3.40 5.48 -5.73
N LEU A 259 -2.30 5.16 -5.05
CA LEU A 259 -1.02 5.84 -5.24
C LEU A 259 -0.43 5.59 -6.63
N GLY A 260 -0.76 4.47 -7.28
CA GLY A 260 -0.35 4.16 -8.66
C GLY A 260 -1.30 4.68 -9.74
N LYS A 261 -2.21 5.61 -9.41
CA LYS A 261 -3.07 6.27 -10.40
C LYS A 261 -2.38 7.52 -10.89
N GLU A 262 -2.27 7.67 -12.21
CA GLU A 262 -1.61 8.80 -12.88
C GLU A 262 -2.01 10.17 -12.32
N LEU A 263 -3.30 10.43 -12.09
CA LEU A 263 -3.75 11.71 -11.53
C LEU A 263 -3.28 11.95 -10.09
N VAL A 264 -3.10 10.89 -9.30
CA VAL A 264 -2.59 10.98 -7.93
C VAL A 264 -1.09 11.22 -7.94
N GLU A 265 -0.34 10.55 -8.81
CA GLU A 265 1.10 10.78 -9.01
C GLU A 265 1.39 12.22 -9.48
N ASN A 266 0.55 12.75 -10.38
CA ASN A 266 0.68 14.11 -10.90
C ASN A 266 0.43 15.22 -9.86
N LEU A 267 -0.09 14.93 -8.66
CA LEU A 267 -0.28 15.95 -7.62
C LEU A 267 1.03 16.61 -7.20
N SER A 268 2.11 15.83 -7.06
CA SER A 268 3.42 16.37 -6.68
C SER A 268 3.98 17.29 -7.77
N VAL A 269 3.87 16.88 -9.04
CA VAL A 269 4.30 17.68 -10.20
C VAL A 269 3.49 18.97 -10.30
N LEU A 270 2.16 18.89 -10.14
CA LEU A 270 1.28 20.04 -10.18
C LEU A 270 1.68 21.08 -9.12
N ARG A 271 1.98 20.63 -7.89
CA ARG A 271 2.27 21.52 -6.76
C ARG A 271 3.66 22.12 -6.80
N PHE A 272 4.68 21.31 -7.04
CA PHE A 272 6.06 21.70 -6.80
C PHE A 272 6.82 22.12 -8.07
N SER A 273 6.33 21.75 -9.25
CA SER A 273 6.95 22.15 -10.52
C SER A 273 6.37 23.45 -11.10
N ASN A 274 5.35 24.03 -10.47
CA ASN A 274 4.61 25.18 -11.00
C ASN A 274 4.57 26.33 -9.98
N ARG A 275 5.41 27.36 -10.22
CA ARG A 275 5.49 28.56 -9.34
C ARG A 275 4.17 29.31 -9.16
N VAL A 276 3.24 29.18 -10.11
CA VAL A 276 1.93 29.85 -10.03
C VAL A 276 1.08 29.27 -8.89
N PHE A 277 1.22 27.97 -8.58
CA PHE A 277 0.40 27.31 -7.57
C PHE A 277 0.96 27.47 -6.15
N GLU A 278 2.28 27.59 -5.99
CA GLU A 278 2.94 27.68 -4.69
C GLU A 278 2.30 28.71 -3.72
N PRO A 279 2.09 30.00 -4.10
CA PRO A 279 1.49 30.97 -3.20
C PRO A 279 -0.01 30.74 -2.99
N LEU A 280 -0.70 30.11 -3.95
CA LEU A 280 -2.14 29.84 -3.88
C LEU A 280 -2.48 28.61 -3.04
N TRP A 281 -1.49 27.79 -2.70
CA TRP A 281 -1.67 26.52 -1.97
C TRP A 281 -1.61 26.70 -0.45
N SER A 282 -2.37 27.66 0.08
CA SER A 282 -2.41 27.98 1.51
C SER A 282 -3.83 28.33 1.98
N ARG A 283 -4.02 28.38 3.29
CA ARG A 283 -5.22 28.90 3.98
C ARG A 283 -5.67 30.30 3.56
N ASP A 284 -4.76 31.10 3.00
CA ASP A 284 -5.09 32.49 2.59
C ASP A 284 -5.95 32.51 1.33
N TYR A 285 -5.84 31.46 0.50
CA TYR A 285 -6.52 31.37 -0.80
C TYR A 285 -7.49 30.18 -0.89
N ILE A 286 -7.22 29.10 -0.15
CA ILE A 286 -8.05 27.89 -0.16
C ILE A 286 -9.09 27.96 0.96
N ARG A 287 -10.36 28.06 0.57
CA ARG A 287 -11.50 28.02 1.50
C ARG A 287 -11.75 26.64 2.10
N ASN A 288 -11.65 25.58 1.29
CA ASN A 288 -11.83 24.19 1.70
C ASN A 288 -11.25 23.24 0.63
N VAL A 289 -10.94 22.02 1.03
CA VAL A 289 -10.50 20.94 0.15
C VAL A 289 -11.54 19.82 0.22
N GLN A 290 -11.92 19.24 -0.92
CA GLN A 290 -12.90 18.14 -0.95
C GLN A 290 -12.30 16.90 -1.59
N LEU A 291 -12.42 15.77 -0.90
CA LEU A 291 -11.95 14.46 -1.35
C LEU A 291 -13.19 13.57 -1.46
N ILE A 292 -13.59 13.21 -2.67
CA ILE A 292 -14.87 12.56 -2.93
C ILE A 292 -14.64 11.22 -3.63
N PHE A 293 -15.01 10.15 -2.95
CA PHE A 293 -15.15 8.82 -3.53
C PHE A 293 -16.63 8.44 -3.63
N SER A 294 -17.06 8.08 -4.82
CA SER A 294 -18.45 7.72 -5.11
C SER A 294 -18.51 6.55 -6.08
N GLU A 295 -19.24 5.51 -5.69
CA GLU A 295 -19.58 4.38 -6.56
C GLU A 295 -21.08 4.34 -6.81
N ASP A 296 -21.48 4.08 -8.05
CA ASP A 296 -22.87 3.95 -8.48
C ASP A 296 -23.46 2.54 -8.33
N PHE A 297 -22.67 1.62 -7.77
CA PHE A 297 -23.07 0.25 -7.43
C PHE A 297 -22.92 -0.02 -5.93
N GLY A 298 -23.61 -1.06 -5.44
CA GLY A 298 -23.63 -1.42 -4.02
C GLY A 298 -22.45 -2.32 -3.63
N THR A 299 -22.68 -3.25 -2.70
CA THR A 299 -21.68 -4.27 -2.34
C THR A 299 -21.66 -5.49 -3.26
N GLU A 300 -22.60 -5.60 -4.21
CA GLU A 300 -22.63 -6.63 -5.27
C GLU A 300 -22.37 -8.06 -4.75
N GLY A 301 -23.07 -8.47 -3.69
CA GLY A 301 -22.95 -9.80 -3.07
C GLY A 301 -21.71 -10.00 -2.20
N ARG A 302 -20.92 -8.95 -1.99
CA ARG A 302 -19.79 -8.92 -1.03
C ARG A 302 -20.17 -8.24 0.29
N GLY A 303 -21.46 -8.12 0.58
CA GLY A 303 -21.97 -7.47 1.78
C GLY A 303 -21.36 -8.02 3.06
N GLY A 304 -21.34 -9.33 3.26
CA GLY A 304 -20.79 -9.95 4.48
C GLY A 304 -19.29 -9.69 4.69
N TYR A 305 -18.50 -9.58 3.62
CA TYR A 305 -17.10 -9.14 3.75
C TYR A 305 -17.01 -7.65 4.09
N PHE A 306 -17.78 -6.81 3.41
CA PHE A 306 -17.80 -5.35 3.63
C PHE A 306 -18.27 -4.99 5.05
N ASP A 307 -19.21 -5.76 5.61
CA ASP A 307 -19.80 -5.55 6.93
C ASP A 307 -18.78 -5.56 8.06
N ASN A 308 -17.69 -6.30 7.87
CA ASN A 308 -16.60 -6.39 8.82
C ASN A 308 -15.69 -5.14 8.87
N TYR A 309 -15.82 -4.23 7.91
CA TYR A 309 -14.91 -3.09 7.73
C TYR A 309 -15.64 -1.76 7.62
N GLY A 310 -16.69 -1.68 6.79
CA GLY A 310 -17.41 -0.46 6.46
C GLY A 310 -16.61 0.51 5.58
N ILE A 311 -17.29 1.56 5.11
CA ILE A 311 -16.73 2.49 4.12
C ILE A 311 -15.49 3.25 4.60
N ILE A 312 -15.42 3.53 5.92
CA ILE A 312 -14.30 4.27 6.51
C ILE A 312 -13.00 3.48 6.35
N ARG A 313 -13.01 2.19 6.69
CA ARG A 313 -11.82 1.32 6.56
C ARG A 313 -11.56 0.90 5.12
N ASP A 314 -12.61 0.73 4.33
CA ASP A 314 -12.47 0.32 2.93
C ASP A 314 -11.81 1.40 2.08
N ILE A 315 -12.18 2.68 2.27
CA ILE A 315 -11.82 3.78 1.37
C ILE A 315 -11.21 5.00 2.07
N MET A 316 -11.80 5.48 3.18
CA MET A 316 -11.39 6.77 3.75
C MET A 316 -10.02 6.70 4.42
N GLN A 317 -9.79 5.67 5.24
CA GLN A 317 -8.57 5.50 6.05
C GLN A 317 -7.33 5.25 5.19
N ASN A 318 -7.49 4.69 3.99
CA ASN A 318 -6.40 4.39 3.06
C ASN A 318 -6.37 5.40 1.90
N HIS A 319 -7.15 5.18 0.85
CA HIS A 319 -7.07 5.86 -0.44
C HIS A 319 -7.21 7.38 -0.31
N LEU A 320 -8.28 7.84 0.35
CA LEU A 320 -8.54 9.27 0.47
C LEU A 320 -7.55 9.96 1.42
N LEU A 321 -7.14 9.28 2.49
CA LEU A 321 -6.13 9.81 3.40
C LEU A 321 -4.75 9.91 2.73
N GLN A 322 -4.38 8.95 1.88
CA GLN A 322 -3.15 9.03 1.09
C GLN A 322 -3.16 10.23 0.14
N ILE A 323 -4.26 10.45 -0.59
CA ILE A 323 -4.42 11.62 -1.47
C ILE A 323 -4.37 12.92 -0.66
N LEU A 324 -5.04 12.96 0.49
CA LEU A 324 -4.99 14.11 1.41
C LEU A 324 -3.55 14.46 1.78
N THR A 325 -2.74 13.46 2.17
CA THR A 325 -1.35 13.73 2.55
C THR A 325 -0.52 14.27 1.40
N LEU A 326 -0.67 13.74 0.18
CA LEU A 326 0.03 14.26 -1.01
C LEU A 326 -0.41 15.69 -1.36
N PHE A 327 -1.69 16.00 -1.19
CA PHE A 327 -2.22 17.35 -1.42
C PHE A 327 -1.74 18.35 -0.36
N ALA A 328 -1.62 17.92 0.89
CA ALA A 328 -1.39 18.80 2.03
C ALA A 328 0.07 18.91 2.49
N MET A 329 0.95 17.97 2.10
CA MET A 329 2.36 17.94 2.53
C MET A 329 3.12 19.20 2.13
N GLU A 330 4.15 19.59 2.89
CA GLU A 330 5.04 20.66 2.44
C GLU A 330 5.89 20.17 1.26
N THR A 331 6.62 21.11 0.63
CA THR A 331 7.61 20.76 -0.40
C THR A 331 8.68 19.87 0.25
N PRO A 332 8.88 18.63 -0.23
CA PRO A 332 9.91 17.76 0.30
C PRO A 332 11.30 18.30 -0.04
N VAL A 333 12.31 17.91 0.73
CA VAL A 333 13.71 18.35 0.52
C VAL A 333 14.25 17.85 -0.82
N SER A 334 13.82 16.64 -1.22
CA SER A 334 14.15 16.02 -2.50
C SER A 334 12.95 15.22 -3.03
N LEU A 335 13.11 14.55 -4.18
CA LEU A 335 12.14 13.59 -4.70
C LEU A 335 12.39 12.16 -4.19
N ASP A 336 13.31 11.97 -3.26
CA ASP A 336 13.59 10.66 -2.66
C ASP A 336 12.38 10.17 -1.86
N ALA A 337 12.15 8.85 -1.92
CA ALA A 337 10.96 8.23 -1.35
C ALA A 337 10.77 8.54 0.14
N GLU A 338 11.87 8.62 0.90
CA GLU A 338 11.85 8.92 2.33
C GLU A 338 11.52 10.38 2.62
N ASP A 339 12.03 11.33 1.84
CA ASP A 339 11.74 12.75 2.03
C ASP A 339 10.26 13.05 1.75
N ILE A 340 9.70 12.45 0.70
CA ILE A 340 8.27 12.52 0.41
C ILE A 340 7.47 11.86 1.56
N ARG A 341 7.90 10.70 2.05
CA ARG A 341 7.23 10.00 3.14
C ARG A 341 7.23 10.81 4.44
N ASN A 342 8.34 11.47 4.75
CA ASN A 342 8.49 12.32 5.93
C ASN A 342 7.46 13.47 5.92
N GLU A 343 7.31 14.16 4.79
CA GLU A 343 6.33 15.25 4.69
C GLU A 343 4.87 14.76 4.74
N LYS A 344 4.58 13.58 4.18
CA LYS A 344 3.26 12.94 4.35
C LYS A 344 2.97 12.59 5.82
N VAL A 345 3.94 12.01 6.53
CA VAL A 345 3.79 11.65 7.95
C VAL A 345 3.64 12.89 8.83
N LYS A 346 4.34 13.98 8.51
CA LYS A 346 4.22 15.26 9.21
C LYS A 346 2.79 15.82 9.12
N VAL A 347 2.14 15.73 7.95
CA VAL A 347 0.71 16.07 7.81
C VAL A 347 -0.14 15.23 8.76
N LEU A 348 0.00 13.91 8.72
CA LEU A 348 -0.80 13.01 9.57
C LEU A 348 -0.62 13.31 11.07
N ARG A 349 0.60 13.63 11.51
CA ARG A 349 0.90 14.01 12.90
C ARG A 349 0.28 15.35 13.30
N SER A 350 0.07 16.25 12.34
CA SER A 350 -0.59 17.54 12.55
C SER A 350 -2.12 17.45 12.49
N MET A 351 -2.71 16.32 12.09
CA MET A 351 -4.16 16.20 12.01
C MET A 351 -4.82 16.13 13.38
N LYS A 352 -5.96 16.81 13.53
CA LYS A 352 -6.83 16.65 14.71
C LYS A 352 -7.48 15.27 14.67
N THR A 353 -7.50 14.58 15.81
CA THR A 353 -8.27 13.33 15.95
C THR A 353 -9.75 13.60 15.74
N LEU A 354 -10.32 12.89 14.77
CA LEU A 354 -11.72 13.03 14.37
C LEU A 354 -12.67 12.68 15.51
N GLN A 355 -13.66 13.54 15.78
CA GLN A 355 -14.72 13.29 16.76
C GLN A 355 -16.01 12.87 16.05
N LEU A 356 -16.94 12.26 16.79
CA LEU A 356 -18.22 11.80 16.21
C LEU A 356 -19.05 12.97 15.64
N GLU A 357 -18.97 14.14 16.25
CA GLU A 357 -19.65 15.37 15.79
C GLU A 357 -19.13 15.88 14.43
N ASP A 358 -17.89 15.53 14.07
CA ASP A 358 -17.28 15.89 12.79
C ASP A 358 -17.70 14.93 11.65
N VAL A 359 -18.50 13.89 11.95
CA VAL A 359 -18.78 12.77 11.05
C VAL A 359 -20.28 12.56 10.86
N THR A 360 -20.68 12.43 9.59
CA THR A 360 -22.01 11.95 9.20
C THR A 360 -21.89 10.58 8.57
N LEU A 361 -22.68 9.62 9.05
CA LEU A 361 -22.75 8.26 8.53
C LEU A 361 -24.06 8.01 7.81
N GLY A 362 -24.04 7.14 6.82
CA GLY A 362 -25.23 6.70 6.10
C GLY A 362 -25.16 5.23 5.71
N GLN A 363 -26.32 4.63 5.50
CA GLN A 363 -26.47 3.29 4.97
C GLN A 363 -27.54 3.31 3.87
N TYR A 364 -27.16 2.95 2.64
CA TYR A 364 -28.10 2.95 1.51
C TYR A 364 -29.26 1.97 1.75
N LYS A 365 -30.46 2.41 1.36
CA LYS A 365 -31.70 1.63 1.41
C LYS A 365 -32.18 1.29 0.01
N GLY A 366 -33.03 0.28 -0.09
CA GLY A 366 -33.61 -0.13 -1.36
C GLY A 366 -34.51 0.97 -1.93
N PHE A 367 -34.54 1.08 -3.25
CA PHE A 367 -35.44 1.99 -3.95
C PHE A 367 -35.88 1.42 -5.30
N SER A 368 -37.01 1.90 -5.81
CA SER A 368 -37.53 1.51 -7.11
C SER A 368 -37.44 2.69 -8.08
N LYS A 369 -36.84 2.48 -9.26
CA LYS A 369 -36.77 3.51 -10.31
C LYS A 369 -37.00 2.88 -11.68
N GLY A 370 -38.01 3.36 -12.40
CA GLY A 370 -38.33 2.89 -13.76
C GLY A 370 -38.67 1.40 -13.83
N GLY A 371 -39.40 0.88 -12.83
CA GLY A 371 -39.76 -0.56 -12.77
C GLY A 371 -38.62 -1.50 -12.33
N LYS A 372 -37.40 -1.00 -12.19
CA LYS A 372 -36.26 -1.75 -11.66
C LYS A 372 -36.15 -1.55 -10.15
N LEU A 373 -36.07 -2.67 -9.42
CA LEU A 373 -35.86 -2.71 -7.97
C LEU A 373 -34.35 -2.72 -7.69
N TYR A 374 -33.90 -1.82 -6.82
CA TYR A 374 -32.54 -1.79 -6.30
C TYR A 374 -32.58 -2.22 -4.83
N PRO A 375 -31.92 -3.31 -4.44
CA PRO A 375 -31.94 -3.80 -3.06
C PRO A 375 -31.17 -2.86 -2.12
N GLY A 376 -31.63 -2.75 -0.88
CA GLY A 376 -30.91 -2.09 0.20
C GLY A 376 -29.73 -2.92 0.71
N TYR A 377 -28.88 -2.32 1.55
CA TYR A 377 -27.70 -3.01 2.07
C TYR A 377 -28.05 -4.26 2.88
N THR A 378 -29.04 -4.17 3.76
CA THR A 378 -29.54 -5.27 4.60
C THR A 378 -30.42 -6.27 3.84
N ASP A 379 -30.69 -6.04 2.54
CA ASP A 379 -31.39 -7.02 1.70
C ASP A 379 -30.42 -8.07 1.14
N ASP A 380 -29.11 -7.80 1.15
CA ASP A 380 -28.08 -8.80 0.87
C ASP A 380 -28.15 -9.93 1.93
N PRO A 381 -28.34 -11.19 1.54
CA PRO A 381 -28.48 -12.30 2.48
C PRO A 381 -27.20 -12.58 3.29
N THR A 382 -26.06 -12.05 2.85
CA THR A 382 -24.78 -12.16 3.56
C THR A 382 -24.59 -11.10 4.65
N VAL A 383 -25.52 -10.15 4.78
CA VAL A 383 -25.48 -9.05 5.75
C VAL A 383 -26.50 -9.29 6.87
N PRO A 384 -26.12 -9.14 8.15
CA PRO A 384 -27.06 -9.17 9.28
C PRO A 384 -28.18 -8.13 9.12
N LYS A 385 -29.42 -8.51 9.42
CA LYS A 385 -30.60 -7.63 9.25
C LYS A 385 -30.57 -6.39 10.14
N ASP A 386 -29.87 -6.46 11.25
CA ASP A 386 -29.64 -5.40 12.23
C ASP A 386 -28.29 -4.67 12.04
N SER A 387 -27.57 -4.92 10.93
CA SER A 387 -26.29 -4.28 10.67
C SER A 387 -26.41 -2.75 10.60
N ILE A 388 -25.56 -2.09 11.40
CA ILE A 388 -25.39 -0.63 11.41
C ILE A 388 -24.17 -0.18 10.59
N THR A 389 -23.58 -1.08 9.78
CA THR A 389 -22.37 -0.77 9.03
C THR A 389 -22.60 0.40 8.06
N PRO A 390 -21.77 1.45 8.11
CA PRO A 390 -21.90 2.58 7.21
C PRO A 390 -21.41 2.21 5.80
N THR A 391 -22.30 2.42 4.82
CA THR A 391 -21.98 2.34 3.38
C THR A 391 -21.71 3.71 2.77
N PHE A 392 -21.95 4.78 3.55
CA PHE A 392 -21.59 6.16 3.28
C PHE A 392 -21.01 6.81 4.54
N ALA A 393 -20.00 7.66 4.36
CA ALA A 393 -19.48 8.52 5.40
C ALA A 393 -19.00 9.86 4.82
N ALA A 394 -19.23 10.94 5.57
CA ALA A 394 -18.70 12.26 5.32
C ALA A 394 -18.05 12.78 6.60
N ALA A 395 -16.85 13.36 6.50
CA ALA A 395 -16.11 13.88 7.64
C ALA A 395 -15.48 15.24 7.33
N ALA A 396 -15.45 16.13 8.31
CA ALA A 396 -14.64 17.34 8.29
C ALA A 396 -13.32 17.10 9.04
N LEU A 397 -12.20 17.16 8.33
CA LEU A 397 -10.85 16.96 8.87
C LEU A 397 -10.12 18.31 8.94
N PHE A 398 -9.25 18.46 9.93
CA PHE A 398 -8.44 19.67 10.11
C PHE A 398 -6.97 19.30 10.35
N ILE A 399 -6.07 20.08 9.75
CA ILE A 399 -4.62 19.93 9.87
C ILE A 399 -4.08 21.14 10.63
N ASN A 400 -3.58 20.91 11.85
CA ASN A 400 -3.08 21.94 12.75
C ASN A 400 -1.62 22.30 12.39
N ASN A 401 -1.43 23.02 11.30
CA ASN A 401 -0.15 23.61 10.93
C ASN A 401 -0.35 25.00 10.29
N ALA A 402 0.76 25.73 10.08
CA ALA A 402 0.70 27.10 9.57
C ALA A 402 -0.02 27.23 8.22
N ARG A 403 0.16 26.25 7.32
CA ARG A 403 -0.40 26.27 5.96
C ARG A 403 -1.92 26.04 5.93
N TRP A 404 -2.43 25.17 6.81
CA TRP A 404 -3.80 24.64 6.72
C TRP A 404 -4.70 24.99 7.90
N ASP A 405 -4.21 25.74 8.89
CA ASP A 405 -5.01 26.12 10.05
C ASP A 405 -6.31 26.83 9.64
N GLY A 406 -7.43 26.36 10.21
CA GLY A 406 -8.79 26.79 9.89
C GLY A 406 -9.39 26.28 8.57
N VAL A 407 -8.62 25.60 7.71
CA VAL A 407 -9.13 25.07 6.42
C VAL A 407 -9.74 23.68 6.61
N PRO A 408 -11.04 23.49 6.34
CA PRO A 408 -11.65 22.17 6.42
C PRO A 408 -11.30 21.31 5.19
N PHE A 409 -10.87 20.08 5.46
CA PHE A 409 -10.71 18.99 4.50
C PHE A 409 -11.95 18.09 4.58
N LEU A 410 -12.87 18.27 3.63
CA LEU A 410 -14.13 17.55 3.57
C LEU A 410 -13.94 16.23 2.82
N MET A 411 -13.96 15.11 3.55
CA MET A 411 -13.80 13.79 2.98
C MET A 411 -15.14 13.09 2.89
N LYS A 412 -15.51 12.59 1.71
CA LYS A 412 -16.77 11.87 1.46
C LYS A 412 -16.50 10.57 0.73
N ALA A 413 -17.04 9.47 1.23
CA ALA A 413 -16.95 8.17 0.58
C ALA A 413 -18.30 7.45 0.66
N GLY A 414 -18.75 6.86 -0.45
CA GLY A 414 -19.95 6.03 -0.42
C GLY A 414 -20.16 5.12 -1.62
N LYS A 415 -20.96 4.08 -1.39
CA LYS A 415 -21.47 3.14 -2.40
C LYS A 415 -22.95 3.40 -2.66
N ALA A 416 -23.45 2.90 -3.80
CA ALA A 416 -24.83 3.09 -4.27
C ALA A 416 -25.24 4.59 -4.34
N LEU A 417 -24.33 5.43 -4.82
CA LEU A 417 -24.56 6.85 -5.06
C LEU A 417 -25.00 7.13 -6.50
N HIS A 418 -25.32 8.38 -6.81
CA HIS A 418 -25.88 8.80 -8.10
C HIS A 418 -24.93 8.65 -9.29
N THR A 419 -23.62 8.76 -9.06
CA THR A 419 -22.59 8.69 -10.11
C THR A 419 -21.32 8.05 -9.59
N LYS A 420 -20.64 7.28 -10.45
CA LYS A 420 -19.26 6.87 -10.19
C LYS A 420 -18.31 8.04 -10.36
N ARG A 421 -17.57 8.40 -9.31
CA ARG A 421 -16.62 9.51 -9.33
C ARG A 421 -15.51 9.33 -8.30
N VAL A 422 -14.29 9.67 -8.67
CA VAL A 422 -13.16 9.89 -7.75
C VAL A 422 -12.63 11.28 -8.08
N VAL A 423 -12.75 12.22 -7.14
CA VAL A 423 -12.25 13.61 -7.27
C VAL A 423 -11.52 14.03 -6.03
#